data_AF-A0A8T7ERA9-F1
#
_entry.id   AF-A0A8T7ERA9-F1
#
_cell.length_a   1.000
_cell.length_b   1.000
_cell.length_c   1.000
_cell.angle_alpha   90.00
_cell.angle_beta   90.00
_cell.angle_gamma   90.00
#
_symmetry.space_group_name_H-M   'P 1'
#
loop_
_entity.id
_entity.type
_entity.pdbx_description
1 polymer ?
#
loop_
_entity_poly.entity_id
_entity_poly.type
_entity_poly.pdbx_seq_one_letter_code
_entity_poly.pdbx_strand_id
1 'polypeptide(L)'
;MLAVGGLAAQQAPPTLADFWDGRAQWEQVAVDVGLPVGESDTLQLSKSRFRSYLHASTQSAGVVDQCGEPVAFPGCLTVWESSDGGMSFSLPNAVCLMPCGACPCDDVRDHTSSTRAAQQYPRVVSTASST
;
A
#
# COMPACT_ATOMS: atom_id res chain seq x y z
N MET A 1 -10.61 37.53 -34.67
CA MET A 1 -9.42 37.40 -33.81
C MET A 1 -9.65 36.23 -32.88
N LEU A 2 -9.00 35.10 -33.14
CA LEU A 2 -9.06 33.91 -32.28
C LEU A 2 -7.90 34.00 -31.27
N ALA A 3 -8.22 34.12 -29.98
CA ALA A 3 -7.23 34.06 -28.92
C ALA A 3 -6.79 32.61 -28.73
N VAL A 4 -5.52 32.33 -28.98
CA VAL A 4 -4.88 31.06 -28.63
C VAL A 4 -4.64 31.08 -27.12
N GLY A 5 -5.51 30.40 -26.37
CA GLY A 5 -5.31 30.19 -24.94
C GLY A 5 -4.02 29.38 -24.73
N GLY A 6 -3.03 29.99 -24.10
CA GLY A 6 -1.78 29.32 -23.75
C GLY A 6 -2.07 28.14 -22.82
N LEU A 7 -1.60 26.95 -23.20
CA LEU A 7 -1.56 25.79 -22.31
C LEU A 7 -0.67 26.17 -21.11
N ALA A 8 -1.27 26.39 -19.95
CA ALA A 8 -0.52 26.53 -18.72
C ALA A 8 0.24 25.23 -18.48
N ALA A 9 1.57 25.30 -18.43
CA ALA A 9 2.40 24.18 -18.03
C ALA A 9 1.97 23.75 -16.62
N GLN A 10 1.52 22.50 -16.48
CA GLN A 10 1.21 21.92 -15.18
C GLN A 10 2.48 22.02 -14.33
N GLN A 11 2.44 22.82 -13.25
CA GLN A 11 3.55 22.92 -12.31
C GLN A 11 3.88 21.53 -11.78
N ALA A 12 5.18 21.20 -11.75
CA ALA A 12 5.64 19.94 -11.17
C ALA A 12 5.20 19.86 -9.69
N PRO A 13 4.93 18.66 -9.16
CA PRO A 13 4.67 18.50 -7.73
C PRO A 13 5.84 19.05 -6.89
N PRO A 14 5.58 19.60 -5.70
CA PRO A 14 6.64 20.03 -4.79
C PRO A 14 7.59 18.88 -4.46
N THR A 15 8.87 19.21 -4.28
CA THR A 15 9.91 18.26 -3.89
C THR A 15 10.15 18.27 -2.38
N LEU A 16 10.91 17.31 -1.87
CA LEU A 16 11.45 17.41 -0.50
C LEU A 16 12.37 18.64 -0.38
N ALA A 17 13.14 19.03 -1.39
CA ALA A 17 13.93 20.27 -1.29
C ALA A 17 13.02 21.50 -1.06
N ASP A 18 11.87 21.57 -1.74
CA ASP A 18 10.93 22.68 -1.56
C ASP A 18 10.34 22.74 -0.14
N PHE A 19 10.01 21.61 0.48
CA PHE A 19 9.55 21.65 1.87
C PHE A 19 10.66 22.09 2.84
N TRP A 20 11.90 21.65 2.62
CA TRP A 20 13.01 21.90 3.52
C TRP A 20 13.44 23.37 3.45
N ASP A 21 13.28 23.99 2.28
CA ASP A 21 13.49 25.41 2.06
C ASP A 21 12.27 26.29 2.44
N GLY A 22 11.19 25.69 2.98
CA GLY A 22 9.97 26.41 3.38
C GLY A 22 9.08 26.89 2.23
N ARG A 23 9.30 26.40 1.00
CA ARG A 23 8.46 26.65 -0.18
C ARG A 23 7.28 25.68 -0.31
N ALA A 24 7.27 24.62 0.50
CA ALA A 24 6.16 23.68 0.61
C ALA A 24 5.92 23.29 2.08
N GLN A 25 4.73 22.75 2.37
CA GLN A 25 4.33 22.31 3.71
C GLN A 25 3.64 20.95 3.64
N TRP A 26 3.71 20.19 4.72
CA TRP A 26 2.89 19.00 4.90
C TRP A 26 1.47 19.45 5.23
N GLU A 27 0.50 18.90 4.52
CA GLU A 27 -0.91 19.13 4.77
C GLU A 27 -1.59 17.78 5.01
N GLN A 28 -2.29 17.66 6.15
CA GLN A 28 -3.15 16.53 6.41
C GLN A 28 -4.54 16.82 5.85
N VAL A 29 -4.86 16.18 4.73
CA VAL A 29 -6.13 16.40 4.03
C VAL A 29 -7.28 15.57 4.62
N ALA A 30 -6.96 14.40 5.19
CA ALA A 30 -7.90 13.53 5.89
C ALA A 30 -7.23 12.82 7.07
N VAL A 31 -7.96 12.68 8.18
CA VAL A 31 -7.46 11.97 9.38
C VAL A 31 -7.69 10.47 9.28
N ASP A 32 -8.80 10.07 8.68
CA ASP A 32 -9.18 8.68 8.46
C ASP A 32 -9.59 8.52 7.01
N VAL A 33 -8.92 7.61 6.32
CA VAL A 33 -9.15 7.25 4.92
C VAL A 33 -9.58 5.79 4.78
N GLY A 34 -9.92 5.12 5.89
CA GLY A 34 -10.35 3.72 5.93
C GLY A 34 -9.21 2.69 5.92
N LEU A 35 -7.94 3.13 5.97
CA LEU A 35 -6.80 2.24 6.16
C LEU A 35 -6.68 1.84 7.65
N PRO A 36 -6.34 0.59 7.97
CA PRO A 36 -5.97 0.20 9.32
C PRO A 36 -4.83 1.06 9.88
N VAL A 37 -4.82 1.27 11.19
CA VAL A 37 -3.73 1.98 11.87
C VAL A 37 -2.44 1.17 11.73
N GLY A 38 -1.46 1.72 11.03
CA GLY A 38 -0.18 1.08 10.75
C GLY A 38 0.63 1.87 9.72
N GLU A 39 1.82 1.38 9.42
CA GLU A 39 2.64 1.91 8.33
C GLU A 39 2.06 1.46 6.99
N SER A 40 2.01 2.38 6.02
CA SER A 40 1.53 2.10 4.68
C SER A 40 2.46 2.70 3.63
N ASP A 41 2.78 1.95 2.59
CA ASP A 41 3.46 2.45 1.41
C ASP A 41 2.42 2.75 0.33
N THR A 42 2.18 4.04 0.04
CA THR A 42 1.14 4.45 -0.91
C THR A 42 1.74 5.00 -2.20
N LEU A 43 1.36 4.39 -3.33
CA LEU A 43 1.70 4.82 -4.67
C LEU A 43 0.54 5.57 -5.30
N GLN A 44 0.83 6.75 -5.87
CA GLN A 44 -0.10 7.45 -6.75
C GLN A 44 0.01 6.88 -8.17
N LEU A 45 -1.05 6.24 -8.65
CA LEU A 45 -1.11 5.66 -10.00
C LEU A 45 -1.66 6.65 -11.04
N SER A 46 -2.55 7.56 -10.60
CA SER A 46 -3.05 8.69 -11.38
C SER A 46 -3.54 9.80 -10.45
N LYS A 47 -4.08 10.90 -10.99
CA LYS A 47 -4.62 12.01 -10.16
C LYS A 47 -5.67 11.55 -9.13
N SER A 48 -6.48 10.54 -9.46
CA SER A 48 -7.55 10.04 -8.57
C SER A 48 -7.32 8.62 -8.07
N ARG A 49 -6.34 7.89 -8.61
CA ARG A 49 -6.10 6.48 -8.26
C ARG A 49 -4.85 6.31 -7.42
N PHE A 50 -5.02 5.66 -6.27
CA PHE A 50 -3.94 5.33 -5.35
C PHE A 50 -3.98 3.85 -5.00
N ARG A 51 -2.80 3.31 -4.72
CA ARG A 51 -2.62 1.94 -4.23
C ARG A 51 -1.77 1.98 -2.98
N SER A 52 -2.28 1.45 -1.88
CA SER A 52 -1.56 1.37 -0.61
C SER A 52 -1.23 -0.07 -0.26
N TYR A 53 0.02 -0.32 0.13
CA TYR A 53 0.48 -1.59 0.64
C TYR A 53 0.58 -1.49 2.16
N LEU A 54 -0.11 -2.37 2.87
CA LEU A 54 -0.19 -2.36 4.32
C LEU A 54 -0.43 -3.76 4.86
N HIS A 55 0.08 -4.04 6.06
CA HIS A 55 -0.20 -5.29 6.78
C HIS A 55 -1.58 -5.28 7.41
N ALA A 56 -2.36 -6.31 7.11
CA ALA A 56 -3.65 -6.52 7.74
C ALA A 56 -3.83 -8.00 8.14
N SER A 57 -4.63 -8.22 9.17
CA SER A 57 -4.91 -9.52 9.79
C SER A 57 -6.40 -9.83 9.71
N THR A 58 -6.79 -11.03 10.13
CA THR A 58 -8.20 -11.38 10.30
C THR A 58 -8.89 -10.42 11.27
N GLN A 59 -8.23 -10.04 12.37
CA GLN A 59 -8.79 -9.12 13.36
C GLN A 59 -9.01 -7.71 12.80
N SER A 60 -8.10 -7.20 11.96
CA SER A 60 -8.14 -5.81 11.51
C SER A 60 -9.01 -5.60 10.26
N ALA A 61 -9.05 -6.56 9.34
CA ALA A 61 -9.78 -6.41 8.08
C ALA A 61 -10.32 -7.72 7.49
N GLY A 62 -10.45 -8.79 8.30
CA GLY A 62 -10.95 -10.08 7.84
C GLY A 62 -10.02 -10.79 6.85
N VAL A 63 -8.73 -10.46 6.87
CA VAL A 63 -7.75 -11.04 5.96
C VAL A 63 -7.54 -12.52 6.24
N VAL A 64 -7.48 -13.32 5.19
CA VAL A 64 -7.11 -14.74 5.20
C VAL A 64 -5.84 -14.98 4.39
N ASP A 65 -5.19 -16.12 4.61
CA ASP A 65 -4.09 -16.56 3.75
C ASP A 65 -4.61 -17.13 2.41
N GLN A 66 -3.69 -17.57 1.55
CA GLN A 66 -4.03 -18.13 0.22
C GLN A 66 -4.79 -19.45 0.29
N CYS A 67 -4.81 -20.10 1.45
CA CYS A 67 -5.54 -21.34 1.71
C CYS A 67 -6.88 -21.10 2.42
N GLY A 68 -7.20 -19.84 2.75
CA GLY A 68 -8.43 -19.44 3.41
C GLY A 68 -8.36 -19.49 4.93
N GLU A 69 -7.18 -19.73 5.52
CA GLU A 69 -7.01 -19.78 6.97
C GLU A 69 -6.85 -18.37 7.57
N PRO A 70 -7.23 -18.16 8.85
CA PRO A 70 -7.03 -16.88 9.52
C PRO A 70 -5.56 -16.46 9.62
N VAL A 71 -5.33 -15.16 9.45
CA VAL A 71 -4.02 -14.51 9.58
C VAL A 71 -3.98 -13.76 10.91
N ALA A 72 -3.02 -14.12 11.77
CA ALA A 72 -2.84 -13.47 13.07
C ALA A 72 -2.13 -12.11 12.95
N PHE A 73 -2.34 -11.26 13.96
CA PHE A 73 -1.61 -10.00 14.11
C PHE A 73 -0.10 -10.26 14.31
N PRO A 74 0.82 -9.51 13.65
CA PRO A 74 0.64 -8.20 13.00
C PRO A 74 0.09 -8.22 11.56
N GLY A 75 -0.29 -9.38 11.03
CA GLY A 75 -0.91 -9.50 9.72
C GLY A 75 0.08 -9.79 8.59
N CYS A 76 -0.44 -9.83 7.37
CA CYS A 76 0.31 -10.06 6.14
C CYS A 76 0.12 -8.90 5.17
N LEU A 77 0.98 -8.80 4.16
CA LEU A 77 0.88 -7.74 3.16
C LEU A 77 -0.43 -7.85 2.36
N THR A 78 -1.16 -6.73 2.27
CA THR A 78 -2.39 -6.58 1.48
C THR A 78 -2.32 -5.38 0.55
N VAL A 79 -3.18 -5.34 -0.48
CA VAL A 79 -3.32 -4.17 -1.38
C VAL A 79 -4.66 -3.50 -1.15
N TRP A 80 -4.59 -2.21 -0.81
CA TRP A 80 -5.74 -1.32 -0.70
C TRP A 80 -5.77 -0.37 -1.89
N GLU A 81 -6.97 -0.03 -2.35
CA GLU A 81 -7.16 0.81 -3.53
C GLU A 81 -8.10 1.98 -3.23
N SER A 82 -7.75 3.14 -3.78
CA SER A 82 -8.58 4.34 -3.79
C SER A 82 -8.79 4.80 -5.23
N SER A 83 -9.99 5.29 -5.51
CA SER A 83 -10.39 5.90 -6.78
C SER A 83 -10.91 7.33 -6.66
N ASP A 84 -10.87 7.90 -5.45
CA ASP A 84 -11.43 9.21 -5.09
C ASP A 84 -10.37 10.22 -4.65
N GLY A 85 -9.13 10.05 -5.13
CA GLY A 85 -8.04 10.95 -4.78
C GLY A 85 -7.37 10.65 -3.44
N GLY A 86 -7.56 9.44 -2.89
CA GLY A 86 -7.00 9.04 -1.60
C GLY A 86 -7.87 9.42 -0.41
N MET A 87 -9.11 9.83 -0.63
CA MET A 87 -10.05 10.20 0.44
C MET A 87 -10.68 8.98 1.11
N SER A 88 -10.79 7.87 0.38
CA SER A 88 -11.16 6.56 0.93
C SER A 88 -10.38 5.44 0.25
N PHE A 89 -10.01 4.44 1.04
CA PHE A 89 -9.42 3.20 0.59
C PHE A 89 -10.35 2.03 0.90
N SER A 90 -10.36 1.08 -0.02
CA SER A 90 -11.03 -0.20 0.12
C SER A 90 -10.01 -1.33 0.01
N LEU A 91 -10.35 -2.50 0.54
CA LEU A 91 -9.60 -3.73 0.37
C LEU A 91 -10.37 -4.64 -0.59
N PRO A 92 -10.13 -4.58 -1.91
CA PRO A 92 -10.94 -5.33 -2.88
C PRO A 92 -10.81 -6.85 -2.71
N ASN A 93 -9.65 -7.30 -2.21
CA ASN A 93 -9.36 -8.70 -1.94
C ASN A 93 -8.73 -8.82 -0.54
N ALA A 94 -9.46 -9.40 0.41
CA ALA A 94 -8.99 -9.62 1.78
C ALA A 94 -8.15 -10.90 1.89
N VAL A 95 -7.14 -11.05 1.03
CA VAL A 95 -6.25 -12.22 0.97
C VAL A 95 -4.80 -11.75 1.01
N CYS A 96 -3.95 -12.42 1.79
CA CYS A 96 -2.52 -12.15 1.83
C CYS A 96 -1.90 -12.17 0.43
N LEU A 97 -1.06 -11.18 0.10
CA LEU A 97 -0.33 -11.18 -1.16
C LEU A 97 0.83 -12.20 -1.21
N MET A 98 1.22 -12.71 -0.04
CA MET A 98 2.36 -13.60 0.07
C MET A 98 1.90 -15.01 -0.28
N PRO A 99 2.48 -15.62 -1.32
CA PRO A 99 2.02 -16.90 -1.80
C PRO A 99 2.39 -18.02 -0.83
N CYS A 100 1.42 -18.89 -0.55
CA CYS A 100 1.68 -20.18 0.10
C CYS A 100 2.25 -21.17 -0.92
N GLY A 101 3.31 -21.89 -0.57
CA GLY A 101 3.97 -22.87 -1.44
C GLY A 101 3.16 -24.16 -1.56
N ALA A 102 2.31 -24.43 -0.57
CA ALA A 102 1.30 -25.49 -0.54
C ALA A 102 0.19 -25.10 0.45
N CYS A 103 -0.92 -25.84 0.43
CA CYS A 103 -1.95 -25.75 1.47
C CYS A 103 -1.90 -26.99 2.39
N PRO A 104 -1.99 -26.81 3.72
CA PRO A 104 -2.01 -25.54 4.45
C PRO A 104 -0.68 -24.77 4.31
N CYS A 105 -0.72 -23.44 4.53
CA CYS A 105 0.48 -22.60 4.48
C CYS A 105 1.52 -23.06 5.51
N ASP A 106 2.80 -22.93 5.17
CA ASP A 106 3.89 -23.33 6.06
C ASP A 106 4.22 -22.17 6.97
N ASP A 107 3.78 -22.22 8.22
CA ASP A 107 3.95 -21.14 9.18
C ASP A 107 5.42 -20.79 9.49
N VAL A 108 6.38 -21.68 9.21
CA VAL A 108 7.81 -21.37 9.34
C VAL A 108 8.27 -20.41 8.24
N ARG A 109 7.66 -20.49 7.06
CA ARG A 109 7.98 -19.66 5.90
C ARG A 109 7.04 -18.46 5.77
N ASP A 110 5.77 -18.69 6.06
CA ASP A 110 4.65 -17.80 5.73
C ASP A 110 4.24 -16.90 6.89
N HIS A 111 4.65 -17.23 8.12
CA HIS A 111 4.45 -16.42 9.32
C HIS A 111 3.03 -15.83 9.44
N THR A 112 2.01 -16.64 9.22
CA THR A 112 0.60 -16.22 9.28
C THR A 112 -0.09 -16.66 10.57
N SER A 113 0.44 -17.65 11.30
CA SER A 113 -0.19 -18.18 12.52
C SER A 113 0.01 -17.29 13.75
N SER A 114 -0.85 -17.46 14.76
CA SER A 114 -0.73 -16.77 16.04
C SER A 114 0.57 -17.03 16.81
N THR A 115 1.30 -18.10 16.49
CA THR A 115 2.55 -18.45 17.18
C THR A 115 3.80 -17.89 16.51
N ARG A 116 3.73 -17.54 15.22
CA ARG A 116 4.88 -17.08 14.43
C ARG A 116 4.62 -15.85 13.56
N ALA A 117 3.46 -15.22 13.72
CA ALA A 117 3.10 -14.03 12.97
C ALA A 117 4.19 -12.96 13.03
N ALA A 118 4.54 -12.43 11.87
CA ALA A 118 5.54 -11.38 11.72
C ALA A 118 5.17 -10.47 10.56
N GLN A 119 5.51 -9.17 10.66
CA GLN A 119 5.39 -8.28 9.52
C GLN A 119 6.39 -8.70 8.45
N GLN A 120 5.87 -9.03 7.27
CA GLN A 120 6.67 -9.46 6.14
C GLN A 120 6.73 -8.37 5.08
N TYR A 121 7.93 -7.87 4.79
CA TYR A 121 8.14 -6.87 3.75
C TYR A 121 8.65 -7.56 2.47
N PRO A 122 8.11 -7.26 1.28
CA PRO A 122 8.65 -7.76 0.03
C PRO A 122 10.13 -7.42 -0.09
N ARG A 123 10.94 -8.42 -0.42
CA ARG A 123 12.33 -8.17 -0.80
C ARG A 123 12.38 -8.00 -2.31
N VAL A 124 12.71 -6.80 -2.78
CA VAL A 124 13.15 -6.63 -4.16
C VAL A 124 14.59 -7.11 -4.22
N VAL A 125 14.80 -8.30 -4.80
CA VAL A 125 16.14 -8.77 -5.18
C VAL A 125 16.30 -8.54 -6.67
N SER A 126 17.27 -7.72 -7.07
CA SER A 126 17.71 -7.70 -8.46
C SER A 126 18.37 -9.04 -8.75
N THR A 127 17.86 -9.81 -9.71
CA THR A 127 18.65 -10.91 -10.27
C THR A 127 19.91 -10.28 -10.82
N ALA A 128 21.09 -10.67 -10.32
CA ALA A 128 22.34 -10.30 -10.98
C ALA A 128 22.18 -10.69 -12.45
N SER A 129 22.31 -9.73 -13.36
CA SER A 129 22.39 -10.05 -14.78
C SER A 129 23.55 -11.01 -14.93
N SER A 130 23.26 -12.27 -15.27
CA SER A 130 24.28 -13.19 -15.76
C SER A 130 24.96 -12.48 -16.93
N THR A 131 26.21 -12.07 -16.71
CA THR A 131 27.08 -11.48 -17.72
C THR A 131 27.68 -12.60 -18.55
#